data_AF-A0A5A7TDR1-F1
#
_entry.id   AF-A0A5A7TDR1-F1
#
_cell.length_a   1.000
_cell.length_b   1.000
_cell.length_c   1.000
_cell.angle_alpha   90.00
_cell.angle_beta   90.00
_cell.angle_gamma   90.00
#
_symmetry.space_group_name_H-M   'P 1'
#
loop_
_entity.id
_entity.type
_entity.pdbx_description
1 polymer ?
#
loop_
_entity_poly.entity_id
_entity_poly.type
_entity_poly.pdbx_seq_one_letter_code
_entity_poly.pdbx_strand_id
1 'polypeptide(L)'
;MAKKMMAVFLMCIVLVATLQFAIAKEEDEVTKYEAKFDAKYKSCYETCEKECLQKGNNGQSFCEVKCDEDCSEKEAAGILLLSL
;
A
#
# COMPACT_ATOMS: atom_id res chain seq x y z
N MET A 1 -4.03 -45.69 13.00
CA MET A 1 -3.42 -44.64 12.14
C MET A 1 -4.28 -43.38 12.01
N ALA A 2 -5.62 -43.47 11.92
CA ALA A 2 -6.52 -42.30 11.75
C ALA A 2 -6.42 -41.23 12.87
N LYS A 3 -6.22 -41.65 14.13
CA LYS A 3 -6.13 -40.73 15.29
C LYS A 3 -4.96 -39.74 15.18
N LYS A 4 -3.84 -40.16 14.56
CA LYS A 4 -2.65 -39.34 14.37
C LYS A 4 -2.84 -38.30 13.25
N MET A 5 -3.63 -38.63 12.23
CA MET A 5 -3.95 -37.73 11.11
C MET A 5 -4.94 -36.63 11.53
N MET A 6 -5.91 -36.97 12.39
CA MET A 6 -6.88 -35.99 12.93
C MET A 6 -6.21 -34.94 13.82
N ALA A 7 -5.21 -35.34 14.62
CA ALA A 7 -4.47 -34.41 15.48
C ALA A 7 -3.68 -33.37 14.67
N VAL A 8 -3.04 -33.79 13.58
CA VAL A 8 -2.30 -32.88 12.68
C VAL A 8 -3.25 -31.91 12.00
N PHE A 9 -4.41 -32.41 11.53
CA PHE A 9 -5.39 -31.58 10.85
C PHE A 9 -5.95 -30.47 11.75
N LEU A 10 -6.24 -30.80 13.03
CA LEU A 10 -6.72 -29.82 14.01
C LEU A 10 -5.64 -28.78 14.36
N MET A 11 -4.37 -29.19 14.46
CA MET A 11 -3.27 -28.27 14.72
C MET A 11 -3.07 -27.28 13.56
N CYS A 12 -3.20 -27.73 12.31
CA CYS A 12 -3.14 -26.86 11.14
C CYS A 12 -4.26 -25.81 11.13
N ILE A 13 -5.50 -26.19 11.49
CA ILE A 13 -6.62 -25.25 11.55
C ILE A 13 -6.39 -24.17 12.60
N VAL A 14 -5.88 -24.53 13.78
CA VAL A 14 -5.58 -23.58 14.85
C VAL A 14 -4.50 -22.59 14.40
N LEU A 15 -3.44 -23.06 13.74
CA LEU A 15 -2.38 -22.18 13.21
C LEU A 15 -2.92 -21.18 12.18
N VAL A 16 -3.73 -21.64 11.22
CA VAL A 16 -4.35 -20.76 10.21
C VAL A 16 -5.30 -19.74 10.87
N ALA A 17 -6.09 -20.15 11.86
CA ALA A 17 -6.98 -19.26 12.59
C ALA A 17 -6.21 -18.18 13.36
N THR A 18 -5.07 -18.52 13.97
CA THR A 18 -4.22 -17.53 14.66
C THR A 18 -3.53 -16.55 13.72
N LEU A 19 -3.10 -17.01 12.53
CA LEU A 19 -2.58 -16.10 11.50
C LEU A 19 -3.67 -15.15 11.02
N GLN A 20 -4.87 -15.65 10.72
CA GLN A 20 -5.96 -14.78 10.27
C GLN A 20 -6.39 -13.78 11.34
N PHE A 21 -6.35 -14.14 12.63
CA PHE A 21 -6.63 -13.19 13.72
C PHE A 21 -5.53 -12.16 13.95
N ALA A 22 -4.26 -12.51 13.70
CA ALA A 22 -3.15 -11.56 13.75
C ALA A 22 -3.25 -10.56 12.59
N ILE A 23 -3.50 -11.07 11.38
CA ILE A 23 -3.62 -10.26 10.17
C ILE A 23 -4.89 -9.38 10.23
N ALA A 24 -6.03 -9.90 10.67
CA ALA A 24 -7.28 -9.12 10.79
C ALA A 24 -7.22 -7.96 11.80
N LYS A 25 -6.25 -7.97 12.74
CA LYS A 25 -6.00 -6.84 13.65
C LYS A 25 -5.13 -5.76 13.03
N GLU A 26 -4.30 -6.11 12.05
CA GLU A 26 -3.42 -5.20 11.32
C GLU A 26 -4.09 -4.69 10.03
N GLU A 27 -5.04 -5.43 9.47
CA GLU A 27 -5.79 -5.08 8.25
C GLU A 27 -6.53 -3.75 8.37
N ASP A 28 -7.11 -3.40 9.52
CA ASP A 28 -7.89 -2.15 9.67
C ASP A 28 -6.98 -0.90 9.63
N GLU A 29 -5.78 -0.98 10.18
CA GLU A 29 -4.79 0.10 10.05
C GLU A 29 -4.11 0.07 8.69
N VAL A 30 -3.69 -1.10 8.18
CA VAL A 30 -2.99 -1.22 6.89
C VAL A 30 -3.90 -0.83 5.73
N THR A 31 -5.14 -1.31 5.64
CA THR A 31 -6.06 -0.93 4.55
C THR A 31 -6.45 0.54 4.60
N LYS A 32 -6.61 1.10 5.80
CA LYS A 32 -6.84 2.54 5.98
C LYS A 32 -5.59 3.36 5.67
N TYR A 33 -4.41 2.80 5.90
CA TYR A 33 -3.15 3.41 5.51
C TYR A 33 -2.97 3.40 4.00
N GLU A 34 -3.15 2.26 3.34
CA GLU A 34 -3.09 2.08 1.89
C GLU A 34 -4.07 3.03 1.20
N ALA A 35 -5.32 3.13 1.68
CA ALA A 35 -6.31 4.06 1.15
C ALA A 35 -5.93 5.55 1.36
N LYS A 36 -5.25 5.88 2.46
CA LYS A 36 -4.73 7.24 2.69
C LYS A 36 -3.48 7.53 1.86
N PHE A 37 -2.65 6.53 1.59
CA PHE A 37 -1.49 6.63 0.72
C PHE A 37 -1.93 6.86 -0.72
N ASP A 38 -2.88 6.07 -1.21
CA ASP A 38 -3.47 6.21 -2.54
C ASP A 38 -4.10 7.61 -2.74
N ALA A 39 -4.85 8.10 -1.73
CA ALA A 39 -5.41 9.45 -1.77
C ALA A 39 -4.33 10.56 -1.77
N LYS A 40 -3.23 10.39 -1.02
CA LYS A 40 -2.12 11.34 -0.99
C LYS A 40 -1.34 11.34 -2.31
N TYR A 41 -1.01 10.17 -2.83
CA TYR A 41 -0.36 10.00 -4.12
C TYR A 41 -1.20 10.64 -5.22
N LYS A 42 -2.51 10.33 -5.28
CA LYS A 42 -3.43 10.94 -6.24
C LYS A 42 -3.45 12.47 -6.15
N SER A 43 -3.53 13.03 -4.94
CA SER A 43 -3.53 14.49 -4.76
C SER A 43 -2.21 15.14 -5.18
N CYS A 44 -1.08 14.45 -4.96
CA CYS A 44 0.24 14.87 -5.40
C CYS A 44 0.32 14.87 -6.92
N TYR A 45 -0.09 13.76 -7.54
CA TYR A 45 -0.05 13.57 -8.98
C TYR A 45 -0.93 14.61 -9.71
N GLU A 46 -2.18 14.80 -9.28
CA GLU A 46 -3.09 15.78 -9.89
C GLU A 46 -2.56 17.23 -9.80
N THR A 47 -1.85 17.56 -8.71
CA THR A 47 -1.25 18.88 -8.54
C THR A 47 -0.02 19.03 -9.42
N CYS A 48 0.86 18.02 -9.41
CA CYS A 48 2.06 17.99 -10.24
C CYS A 48 1.73 18.04 -11.73
N GLU A 49 0.75 17.26 -12.20
CA GLU A 49 0.36 17.23 -13.62
C GLU A 49 -0.16 18.60 -14.07
N LYS A 50 -1.03 19.24 -13.28
CA LYS A 50 -1.52 20.59 -13.56
C LYS A 50 -0.37 21.61 -13.65
N GLU A 51 0.55 21.59 -12.70
CA GLU A 51 1.70 22.51 -12.71
C GLU A 51 2.66 22.21 -13.88
N CYS A 52 2.89 20.93 -14.18
CA CYS A 52 3.77 20.48 -15.24
C CYS A 52 3.24 20.89 -16.62
N LEU A 53 1.93 20.76 -16.85
CA LEU A 53 1.27 21.20 -18.08
C LEU A 53 1.23 22.73 -18.20
N GLN A 54 1.12 23.46 -17.08
CA GLN A 54 1.12 24.93 -17.06
C GLN A 54 2.50 25.56 -17.27
N LYS A 55 3.60 24.89 -16.86
CA LYS A 55 4.97 25.44 -16.90
C LYS A 55 5.62 25.51 -18.29
N GLY A 56 4.90 25.13 -19.34
CA GLY A 56 5.27 25.42 -20.72
C GLY A 56 5.26 24.17 -21.58
N ASN A 57 4.23 24.01 -22.41
CA ASN A 57 4.12 23.08 -23.53
C ASN A 57 4.69 21.65 -23.33
N ASN A 58 4.77 21.18 -22.09
CA ASN A 58 5.24 19.84 -21.78
C ASN A 58 4.22 18.84 -22.31
N GLY A 59 4.70 17.77 -22.94
CA GLY A 59 3.83 16.70 -23.42
C GLY A 59 3.20 15.96 -22.24
N GLN A 60 1.98 15.47 -22.44
CA GLN A 60 1.25 14.72 -21.41
C GLN A 60 2.07 13.53 -20.88
N SER A 61 2.72 12.78 -21.78
CA SER A 61 3.58 11.65 -21.41
C SER A 61 4.82 12.04 -20.61
N PHE A 62 5.32 13.26 -20.78
CA PHE A 62 6.46 13.75 -19.99
C PHE A 62 6.02 14.07 -18.57
N CYS A 63 4.87 14.74 -18.42
CA CYS A 63 4.33 15.07 -17.11
C CYS A 63 3.90 13.82 -16.34
N GLU A 64 3.37 12.81 -17.02
CA GLU A 64 2.97 11.54 -16.40
C GLU A 64 4.14 10.84 -15.72
N VAL A 65 5.24 10.59 -16.45
CA VAL A 65 6.43 9.92 -15.89
C VAL A 65 7.07 10.77 -14.80
N LYS A 66 7.22 12.08 -15.04
CA LYS A 66 7.86 12.98 -14.07
C LYS A 66 7.07 13.08 -12.77
N CYS A 67 5.74 13.18 -12.85
CA CYS A 67 4.90 13.30 -11.67
C CYS A 67 4.76 11.96 -10.93
N ASP A 68 4.80 10.83 -11.65
CA ASP A 68 4.87 9.51 -11.03
C ASP A 68 6.15 9.35 -10.21
N GLU A 69 7.32 9.68 -10.75
CA GLU A 69 8.59 9.66 -10.01
C GLU A 69 8.59 10.64 -8.82
N ASP A 70 8.26 11.93 -9.06
CA ASP A 70 8.30 12.97 -8.02
C ASP A 70 7.32 12.68 -6.85
N CYS A 71 6.17 12.03 -7.12
CA CYS A 71 5.20 11.66 -6.09
C CYS A 71 5.51 10.31 -5.43
N SER A 72 6.07 9.34 -6.15
CA SER A 72 6.53 8.07 -5.59
C SER A 72 7.68 8.25 -4.60
N GLU A 73 8.62 9.16 -4.87
CA GLU A 73 9.70 9.49 -3.92
C GLU A 73 9.15 10.14 -2.63
N LYS A 74 8.15 11.02 -2.75
CA LYS A 74 7.46 11.63 -1.60
C LYS A 74 6.67 10.61 -0.80
N GLU A 75 6.09 9.62 -1.47
CA GLU A 75 5.38 8.52 -0.83
C GLU A 75 6.33 7.61 -0.06
N ALA A 76 7.45 7.21 -0.67
CA ALA A 76 8.48 6.39 -0.02
C ALA A 76 9.05 7.08 1.24
N ALA A 77 9.28 8.40 1.20
CA ALA A 77 9.73 9.17 2.35
C ALA A 77 8.65 9.24 3.47
N GLY A 78 7.36 9.27 3.11
CA GLY A 78 6.25 9.27 4.04
C GLY A 78 6.04 7.92 4.75
N ILE A 79 6.25 6.81 4.03
CA ILE A 79 6.22 5.45 4.59
C ILE A 79 7.37 5.24 5.60
N LEU A 80 8.56 5.76 5.27
CA LEU A 80 9.76 5.64 6.11
C LEU A 80 9.62 6.40 7.44
N LEU A 81 8.91 7.53 7.45
CA LEU A 81 8.62 8.31 8.67
C LEU A 81 7.60 7.66 9.61
N LEU A 82 6.76 6.75 9.10
CA LEU A 82 5.80 6.02 9.93
C LEU A 82 6.39 4.75 10.55
N SER A 83 7.45 4.23 9.95
CA SER A 83 8.11 3.00 10.36
C SER A 83 9.13 3.20 11.48
N LEU A 84 9.29 4.44 12.00
CA LEU A 84 10.23 4.85 13.05
C LEU A 84 9.50 5.31 14.31
#